data_AF-A0A3C0ICA1-F1
#
_entry.id   AF-A0A3C0ICA1-F1
#
_cell.length_a   1.000
_cell.length_b   1.000
_cell.length_c   1.000
_cell.angle_alpha   90.00
_cell.angle_beta   90.00
_cell.angle_gamma   90.00
#
_symmetry.space_group_name_H-M   'P 1'
#
loop_
_entity.id
_entity.type
_entity.pdbx_description
1 polymer ?
#
loop_
_entity_poly.entity_id
_entity_poly.type
_entity_poly.pdbx_seq_one_letter_code
_entity_poly.pdbx_strand_id
1 'polypeptide(L)'
;MHGEKSSSLAVMISIAIVGGLWYGYAQNLLGVRAYVEKNYLPKQPKNAYDLAYDPNDTYAELRNMKDLELPATSNKDIVVKHLAYTLSYNEDHEQANWVAYRLESKNLDGKTKRNSDFRPDPAIQQRSALPDDYKASGYDRGHLAPSGDFKFSAQANSETFLMSNISPQVHAFNEGVWRALEEALRDWVRKDKIYYIVTGPVLQGKLKKIGKQNKVSVPDYYFKIVLCLEKEPKAIAFLMKNEASDAPLKSFVTSIDKIEELTGIDFFPALPDELEDKLESNIIVTQWFKK
;
A
#
# COMPACT_ATOMS: atom_id res chain seq x y z
N MET A 1 3.36 -47.32 -70.40
CA MET A 1 2.98 -46.98 -69.01
C MET A 1 4.22 -47.13 -68.14
N HIS A 2 4.82 -46.05 -67.65
CA HIS A 2 5.57 -45.96 -66.38
C HIS A 2 6.23 -44.57 -66.33
N GLY A 3 5.61 -43.66 -65.58
CA GLY A 3 6.10 -42.34 -65.24
C GLY A 3 5.41 -41.92 -63.94
N GLU A 4 6.14 -41.20 -63.09
CA GLU A 4 5.75 -40.68 -61.76
C GLU A 4 5.85 -41.63 -60.56
N LYS A 5 7.07 -41.79 -60.03
CA LYS A 5 7.34 -41.91 -58.58
C LYS A 5 8.76 -41.43 -58.25
N SER A 6 9.04 -40.12 -58.26
CA SER A 6 10.34 -39.61 -57.77
C SER A 6 10.35 -38.13 -57.35
N SER A 7 9.27 -37.62 -56.76
CA SER A 7 9.24 -36.22 -56.27
C SER A 7 8.78 -36.03 -54.82
N SER A 8 8.19 -37.03 -54.16
CA SER A 8 7.76 -36.89 -52.75
C SER A 8 8.82 -37.25 -51.70
N LEU A 9 9.79 -38.11 -52.06
CA LEU A 9 10.80 -38.59 -51.10
C LEU A 9 11.88 -37.54 -50.81
N ALA A 10 12.25 -36.73 -51.81
CA ALA A 10 13.28 -35.69 -51.64
C ALA A 10 12.80 -34.52 -50.76
N VAL A 11 11.52 -34.12 -50.86
CA VAL A 11 10.94 -33.03 -50.06
C VAL A 11 10.73 -33.43 -48.59
N MET A 12 10.39 -34.70 -48.33
CA MET A 12 10.22 -35.23 -46.97
C MET A 12 11.57 -35.34 -46.21
N ILE A 13 12.66 -35.64 -46.91
CA ILE A 13 14.01 -35.72 -46.31
C ILE A 13 14.51 -34.31 -45.93
N SER A 14 14.23 -33.28 -46.73
CA SER A 14 14.65 -31.91 -46.43
C SER A 14 13.96 -31.32 -45.18
N ILE A 15 12.67 -31.61 -44.97
CA ILE A 15 11.91 -31.11 -43.80
C ILE A 15 12.37 -31.81 -42.50
N ALA A 16 12.65 -33.12 -42.57
CA ALA A 16 13.13 -33.88 -41.41
C ALA A 16 14.53 -33.43 -40.94
N ILE A 17 15.43 -33.09 -41.87
CA ILE A 17 16.78 -32.61 -41.56
C ILE A 17 16.73 -31.21 -40.93
N VAL A 18 15.89 -30.31 -41.45
CA VAL A 18 15.73 -28.95 -40.88
C VAL A 18 15.06 -29.02 -39.50
N GLY A 19 14.05 -29.87 -39.31
CA GLY A 19 13.40 -30.09 -38.02
C GLY A 19 14.32 -30.72 -36.98
N GLY A 20 15.17 -31.68 -37.37
CA GLY A 20 16.17 -32.30 -36.50
C GLY A 20 17.29 -31.34 -36.07
N LEU A 21 17.73 -30.45 -36.98
CA LEU A 21 18.71 -29.41 -36.68
C LEU A 21 18.12 -28.33 -35.75
N TRP A 22 16.87 -27.91 -35.96
CA TRP A 22 16.18 -26.97 -35.07
C TRP A 22 15.92 -27.58 -33.69
N TYR A 23 15.49 -28.84 -33.62
CA TYR A 23 15.29 -29.55 -32.36
C TYR A 23 16.60 -29.74 -31.60
N GLY A 24 17.69 -30.11 -32.28
CA GLY A 24 19.02 -30.20 -31.69
C GLY A 24 19.55 -28.84 -31.19
N TYR A 25 19.30 -27.76 -31.94
CA TYR A 25 19.67 -26.40 -31.52
C TYR A 25 18.85 -25.92 -30.32
N ALA A 26 17.54 -26.19 -30.28
CA ALA A 26 16.67 -25.87 -29.15
C ALA A 26 17.02 -26.66 -27.88
N GLN A 27 17.36 -27.95 -28.00
CA GLN A 27 17.83 -28.77 -26.88
C GLN A 27 19.19 -28.28 -26.35
N ASN A 28 20.10 -27.87 -27.26
CA ASN A 28 21.36 -27.24 -26.86
C ASN A 28 21.13 -25.87 -26.18
N LEU A 29 20.22 -25.04 -26.67
CA LEU A 29 19.87 -23.77 -26.02
C LEU A 29 19.24 -23.97 -24.63
N LEU A 30 18.38 -24.99 -24.46
CA LEU A 30 17.85 -25.37 -23.15
C LEU A 30 18.95 -25.87 -22.21
N GLY A 31 19.88 -26.69 -22.72
CA GLY A 31 21.04 -27.16 -21.96
C GLY A 31 22.00 -26.03 -21.56
N VAL A 32 22.27 -25.09 -22.47
CA VAL A 32 23.09 -23.90 -22.21
C VAL A 32 22.38 -22.98 -21.23
N ARG A 33 21.08 -22.76 -21.37
CA ARG A 33 20.28 -21.97 -20.41
C ARG A 33 20.31 -22.59 -19.01
N ALA A 34 20.11 -23.90 -18.89
CA ALA A 34 20.19 -24.60 -17.61
C ALA A 34 21.61 -24.56 -17.01
N TYR A 35 22.65 -24.64 -17.85
CA TYR A 35 24.05 -24.52 -17.42
C TYR A 35 24.41 -23.10 -16.96
N VAL A 36 23.90 -22.07 -17.64
CA VAL A 36 24.08 -20.65 -17.28
C VAL A 36 23.29 -20.32 -16.01
N GLU A 37 22.04 -20.78 -15.88
CA GLU A 37 21.24 -20.64 -14.66
C GLU A 37 21.92 -21.29 -13.44
N LYS A 38 22.54 -22.46 -13.62
CA LYS A 38 23.24 -23.17 -12.55
C LYS A 38 24.57 -22.53 -12.12
N ASN A 39 25.32 -21.96 -13.07
CA ASN A 39 26.72 -21.60 -12.84
C ASN A 39 27.03 -20.09 -12.90
N TYR A 40 26.16 -19.27 -13.50
CA TYR A 40 26.47 -17.87 -13.82
C TYR A 40 25.37 -16.85 -13.49
N LEU A 41 24.12 -17.27 -13.28
CA LEU A 41 23.13 -16.36 -12.69
C LEU A 41 23.43 -16.20 -11.19
N PRO A 42 23.43 -14.96 -10.65
CA PRO A 42 23.50 -14.76 -9.22
C PRO A 42 22.32 -15.52 -8.60
N LYS A 43 22.59 -16.42 -7.65
CA LYS A 43 21.54 -16.95 -6.78
C LYS A 43 20.80 -15.74 -6.25
N GLN A 44 19.50 -15.65 -6.56
CA GLN A 44 18.62 -14.61 -6.01
C GLN A 44 18.96 -14.50 -4.52
N PRO A 45 19.24 -13.30 -3.99
CA PRO A 45 19.47 -13.17 -2.56
C PRO A 45 18.29 -13.84 -1.87
N LYS A 46 18.58 -14.69 -0.88
CA LYS A 46 17.53 -15.22 0.00
C LYS A 46 16.87 -14.02 0.63
N ASN A 47 15.75 -13.60 0.05
CA ASN A 47 14.92 -12.55 0.61
C ASN A 47 14.50 -13.02 2.00
N ALA A 48 14.41 -12.12 2.97
CA ALA A 48 13.95 -12.39 4.33
C ALA A 48 12.45 -12.78 4.40
N TYR A 49 11.89 -13.29 3.30
CA TYR A 49 10.51 -13.66 3.04
C TYR A 49 10.36 -15.15 2.67
N ASP A 50 11.30 -16.01 3.06
CA ASP A 50 11.13 -17.48 3.01
C ASP A 50 10.03 -17.92 4.01
N LEU A 51 8.78 -17.48 3.77
CA LEU A 51 7.61 -18.23 4.17
C LEU A 51 7.60 -19.48 3.29
N ALA A 52 7.43 -20.66 3.90
CA ALA A 52 7.36 -21.91 3.16
C ALA A 52 6.36 -21.78 2.00
N TYR A 53 6.81 -22.06 0.78
CA TYR A 53 5.96 -22.09 -0.42
C TYR A 53 4.79 -23.06 -0.18
N ASP A 54 3.59 -22.52 0.05
CA ASP A 54 2.33 -23.29 0.11
C ASP A 54 1.71 -23.21 -1.29
N PRO A 55 1.68 -24.31 -2.07
CA PRO A 55 1.10 -24.32 -3.41
C PRO A 55 -0.41 -24.02 -3.43
N ASN A 56 -1.07 -23.92 -2.25
CA ASN A 56 -2.47 -23.51 -2.12
C ASN A 56 -2.62 -22.01 -1.74
N ASP A 57 -1.52 -21.26 -1.69
CA ASP A 57 -1.54 -19.84 -1.34
C ASP A 57 -1.79 -18.98 -2.59
N THR A 58 -3.05 -18.89 -2.98
CA THR A 58 -3.52 -18.20 -4.19
C THR A 58 -3.10 -16.73 -4.25
N TYR A 59 -2.82 -16.10 -3.11
CA TYR A 59 -2.51 -14.67 -3.01
C TYR A 59 -1.04 -14.39 -2.69
N ALA A 60 -0.16 -15.40 -2.73
CA ALA A 60 1.27 -15.23 -2.48
C ALA A 60 1.93 -14.25 -3.47
N GLU A 61 1.55 -14.29 -4.74
CA GLU A 61 2.07 -13.35 -5.74
C GLU A 61 1.61 -11.92 -5.46
N LEU A 62 0.31 -11.71 -5.20
CA LEU A 62 -0.22 -10.39 -4.82
C LEU A 62 0.45 -9.86 -3.55
N ARG A 63 0.66 -10.69 -2.52
CA ARG A 63 1.35 -10.25 -1.30
C ARG A 63 2.79 -9.80 -1.51
N ASN A 64 3.44 -10.30 -2.55
CA ASN A 64 4.80 -9.90 -2.91
C ASN A 64 4.84 -8.84 -4.02
N MET A 65 3.67 -8.43 -4.53
CA MET A 65 3.57 -7.35 -5.49
C MET A 65 4.10 -6.07 -4.85
N LYS A 66 4.96 -5.41 -5.62
CA LYS A 66 5.52 -4.13 -5.22
C LYS A 66 4.41 -3.07 -5.32
N ASP A 67 4.32 -2.21 -4.32
CA ASP A 67 3.46 -1.02 -4.33
C ASP A 67 1.95 -1.37 -4.42
N LEU A 68 1.52 -2.57 -3.98
CA LEU A 68 0.12 -3.01 -3.95
C LEU A 68 -0.78 -2.07 -3.16
N GLU A 69 -0.25 -1.46 -2.10
CA GLU A 69 -0.98 -0.52 -1.25
C GLU A 69 -1.29 0.83 -1.93
N LEU A 70 -0.68 1.14 -3.08
CA LEU A 70 -0.83 2.47 -3.68
C LEU A 70 -2.20 2.61 -4.35
N PRO A 71 -2.97 3.66 -4.00
CA PRO A 71 -4.17 4.04 -4.74
C PRO A 71 -3.84 4.45 -6.18
N ALA A 72 -4.87 4.53 -7.02
CA ALA A 72 -4.74 5.04 -8.37
C ALA A 72 -4.17 6.46 -8.38
N THR A 73 -3.25 6.72 -9.29
CA THR A 73 -2.58 8.02 -9.45
C THR A 73 -2.49 8.41 -10.90
N SER A 74 -2.43 9.71 -11.13
CA SER A 74 -2.23 10.35 -12.42
C SER A 74 -0.89 11.10 -12.44
N ASN A 75 -0.45 11.48 -13.64
CA ASN A 75 0.78 12.27 -13.81
C ASN A 75 0.71 13.68 -13.20
N LYS A 76 -0.46 14.10 -12.68
CA LYS A 76 -0.64 15.39 -12.00
C LYS A 76 -0.47 15.28 -10.49
N ASP A 77 -0.50 14.07 -9.95
CA ASP A 77 -0.38 13.84 -8.51
C ASP A 77 1.06 13.97 -8.05
N ILE A 78 1.25 14.62 -6.89
CA ILE A 78 2.57 14.75 -6.27
C ILE A 78 2.78 13.54 -5.37
N VAL A 79 3.29 12.45 -5.95
CA VAL A 79 3.55 11.21 -5.22
C VAL A 79 4.97 11.22 -4.65
N VAL A 80 5.09 11.12 -3.33
CA VAL A 80 6.36 11.09 -2.61
C VAL A 80 6.53 9.77 -1.89
N LYS A 81 7.67 9.11 -2.14
CA LYS A 81 8.03 7.86 -1.48
C LYS A 81 9.09 8.09 -0.41
N HIS A 82 8.75 7.74 0.82
CA HIS A 82 9.67 7.67 1.96
C HIS A 82 10.08 6.22 2.22
N LEU A 83 10.87 5.97 3.27
CA LEU A 83 11.42 4.64 3.53
C LEU A 83 10.34 3.59 3.80
N ALA A 84 9.27 3.96 4.51
CA ALA A 84 8.27 3.02 4.99
C ALA A 84 6.81 3.33 4.59
N TYR A 85 6.59 4.47 3.94
CA TYR A 85 5.28 4.85 3.41
C TYR A 85 5.45 5.70 2.15
N THR A 86 4.39 5.76 1.35
CA THR A 86 4.24 6.63 0.19
C THR A 86 3.04 7.53 0.42
N LEU A 87 3.06 8.76 -0.07
CA LEU A 87 1.92 9.67 -0.01
C LEU A 87 1.65 10.33 -1.36
N SER A 88 0.40 10.76 -1.57
CA SER A 88 0.05 11.75 -2.58
C SER A 88 -0.20 13.08 -1.88
N TYR A 89 0.54 14.12 -2.23
CA TYR A 89 0.45 15.44 -1.61
C TYR A 89 -0.51 16.36 -2.37
N ASN A 90 -1.29 17.14 -1.62
CA ASN A 90 -2.22 18.11 -2.17
C ASN A 90 -1.85 19.54 -1.73
N GLU A 91 -1.41 20.36 -2.67
CA GLU A 91 -0.94 21.72 -2.42
C GLU A 91 -2.07 22.67 -2.04
N ASP A 92 -3.29 22.47 -2.56
CA ASP A 92 -4.45 23.31 -2.22
C ASP A 92 -4.88 23.15 -0.75
N HIS A 93 -4.54 21.99 -0.17
CA HIS A 93 -4.87 21.64 1.20
C HIS A 93 -3.66 21.60 2.15
N GLU A 94 -2.45 21.70 1.60
CA GLU A 94 -1.15 21.61 2.29
C GLU A 94 -1.00 20.35 3.15
N GLN A 95 -1.56 19.23 2.69
CA GLN A 95 -1.47 17.92 3.34
C GLN A 95 -1.67 16.79 2.33
N ALA A 96 -1.42 15.54 2.73
CA ALA A 96 -1.63 14.40 1.85
C ALA A 96 -3.12 14.17 1.53
N ASN A 97 -3.42 13.82 0.27
CA ASN A 97 -4.68 13.18 -0.13
C ASN A 97 -4.82 11.82 0.56
N TRP A 98 -3.73 11.05 0.55
CA TRP A 98 -3.63 9.74 1.17
C TRP A 98 -2.17 9.44 1.50
N VAL A 99 -1.97 8.54 2.47
CA VAL A 99 -0.72 7.89 2.81
C VAL A 99 -0.95 6.39 2.78
N ALA A 100 -0.08 5.68 2.08
CA ALA A 100 -0.16 4.24 1.88
C ALA A 100 1.12 3.56 2.41
N TYR A 101 0.95 2.47 3.13
CA TYR A 101 2.07 1.71 3.68
C TYR A 101 1.72 0.24 3.91
N ARG A 102 2.75 -0.60 3.82
CA ARG A 102 2.68 -2.00 4.22
C ARG A 102 3.11 -2.13 5.68
N LEU A 103 2.25 -2.72 6.50
CA LEU A 103 2.52 -3.03 7.90
C LEU A 103 2.65 -4.53 8.08
N GLU A 104 3.78 -4.99 8.60
CA GLU A 104 4.02 -6.37 8.98
C GLU A 104 4.18 -6.50 10.49
N SER A 105 3.85 -7.67 11.05
CA SER A 105 4.05 -7.95 12.47
C SER A 105 5.47 -7.65 12.95
N LYS A 106 6.49 -7.98 12.14
CA LYS A 106 7.91 -7.72 12.42
C LYS A 106 8.27 -6.24 12.49
N ASN A 107 7.51 -5.35 11.84
CA ASN A 107 7.76 -3.90 11.92
C ASN A 107 7.53 -3.36 13.35
N LEU A 108 6.70 -4.05 14.13
CA LEU A 108 6.31 -3.66 15.49
C LEU A 108 7.32 -4.06 16.57
N ASP A 109 8.26 -4.95 16.27
CA ASP A 109 9.21 -5.49 17.27
C ASP A 109 10.43 -4.59 17.50
N GLY A 110 10.49 -3.46 16.78
CA GLY A 110 11.56 -2.49 16.92
C GLY A 110 11.55 -1.70 18.24
N LYS A 111 12.73 -1.28 18.67
CA LYS A 111 12.97 -0.52 19.92
C LYS A 111 13.11 0.99 19.70
N THR A 112 12.93 1.48 18.47
CA THR A 112 13.02 2.91 18.17
C THR A 112 12.03 3.67 19.05
N LYS A 113 12.56 4.69 19.74
CA LYS A 113 11.74 5.60 20.54
C LYS A 113 11.07 6.60 19.62
N ARG A 114 9.85 6.99 19.97
CA ARG A 114 9.12 8.06 19.29
C ARG A 114 9.97 9.33 19.29
N ASN A 115 10.15 9.93 18.12
CA ASN A 115 10.75 11.26 17.99
C ASN A 115 9.70 12.37 18.25
N SER A 116 10.04 13.63 18.07
CA SER A 116 9.07 14.76 18.09
C SER A 116 9.54 15.91 17.20
N ASP A 117 10.35 15.59 16.19
CA ASP A 117 11.02 16.51 15.27
C ASP A 117 10.14 16.85 14.06
N PHE A 118 8.98 17.44 14.35
CA PHE A 118 8.08 17.93 13.30
C PHE A 118 8.80 18.96 12.42
N ARG A 119 8.88 18.67 11.11
CA ARG A 119 9.67 19.48 10.18
C ARG A 119 9.10 19.43 8.76
N PRO A 120 9.37 20.45 7.93
CA PRO A 120 8.96 20.46 6.53
C PRO A 120 9.51 19.24 5.80
N ASP A 121 8.78 18.77 4.81
CA ASP A 121 9.22 17.67 3.96
C ASP A 121 10.11 18.19 2.83
N PRO A 122 11.42 17.85 2.80
CA PRO A 122 12.31 18.30 1.74
C PRO A 122 11.95 17.74 0.36
N ALA A 123 11.13 16.68 0.27
CA ALA A 123 10.65 16.14 -1.00
C ALA A 123 9.51 16.97 -1.61
N ILE A 124 8.85 17.83 -0.83
CA ILE A 124 7.83 18.76 -1.31
C ILE A 124 8.53 20.06 -1.74
N GLN A 125 8.72 20.20 -3.05
CA GLN A 125 9.51 21.29 -3.62
C GLN A 125 8.81 22.65 -3.59
N GLN A 126 7.48 22.66 -3.52
CA GLN A 126 6.68 23.88 -3.49
C GLN A 126 6.42 24.30 -2.04
N ARG A 127 5.17 24.53 -1.69
CA ARG A 127 4.75 24.89 -0.34
C ARG A 127 4.30 23.64 0.41
N SER A 128 4.63 23.59 1.70
CA SER A 128 4.10 22.58 2.61
C SER A 128 3.68 23.22 3.92
N ALA A 129 2.81 22.52 4.66
CA ALA A 129 2.49 22.88 6.04
C ALA A 129 3.78 22.98 6.88
N LEU A 130 3.84 23.99 7.74
CA LEU A 130 4.91 24.18 8.71
C LEU A 130 4.39 23.87 10.13
N PRO A 131 5.26 23.46 11.07
CA PRO A 131 4.86 23.31 12.46
C PRO A 131 4.19 24.55 13.06
N ASP A 132 4.59 25.75 12.62
CA ASP A 132 4.03 27.02 13.06
C ASP A 132 2.58 27.26 12.60
N ASP A 133 2.10 26.62 11.53
CA ASP A 133 0.69 26.73 11.11
C ASP A 133 -0.26 26.12 12.14
N TYR A 134 0.23 25.18 12.93
CA TYR A 134 -0.53 24.46 13.96
C TYR A 134 -0.49 25.19 15.32
N LYS A 135 0.43 26.14 15.51
CA LYS A 135 0.61 26.83 16.79
C LYS A 135 -0.64 27.65 17.13
N ALA A 136 -1.21 27.38 18.31
CA ALA A 136 -2.45 28.02 18.79
C ALA A 136 -3.65 27.88 17.83
N SER A 137 -3.64 26.87 16.95
CA SER A 137 -4.73 26.60 16.00
C SER A 137 -5.93 25.89 16.62
N GLY A 138 -5.72 25.22 17.76
CA GLY A 138 -6.70 24.32 18.38
C GLY A 138 -6.66 22.87 17.86
N TYR A 139 -5.74 22.56 16.93
CA TYR A 139 -5.57 21.23 16.35
C TYR A 139 -4.19 20.66 16.65
N ASP A 140 -4.14 19.35 16.82
CA ASP A 140 -2.91 18.58 16.93
C ASP A 140 -2.27 18.39 15.55
N ARG A 141 -0.96 18.14 15.59
CA ARG A 141 -0.20 17.59 14.47
C ARG A 141 -0.43 16.08 14.40
N GLY A 142 -1.62 15.72 13.92
CA GLY A 142 -2.08 14.33 13.81
C GLY A 142 -1.35 13.58 12.70
N HIS A 143 -0.85 12.39 12.99
CA HIS A 143 -0.17 11.57 11.98
C HIS A 143 -1.19 10.83 11.13
N LEU A 144 -0.90 10.71 9.82
CA LEU A 144 -1.63 9.80 8.94
C LEU A 144 -1.02 8.38 9.01
N ALA A 145 0.26 8.26 8.69
CA ALA A 145 1.07 7.09 9.00
C ALA A 145 1.71 7.24 10.40
N PRO A 146 1.29 6.46 11.41
CA PRO A 146 1.67 6.71 12.80
C PRO A 146 3.08 6.21 13.11
N SER A 147 3.83 7.01 13.87
CA SER A 147 5.20 6.66 14.30
C SER A 147 5.32 5.28 14.97
N GLY A 148 4.27 4.82 15.66
CA GLY A 148 4.21 3.53 16.35
C GLY A 148 4.31 2.30 15.43
N ASP A 149 3.99 2.47 14.15
CA ASP A 149 4.01 1.40 13.14
C ASP A 149 5.42 1.16 12.57
N PHE A 150 6.34 2.13 12.74
CA PHE A 150 7.65 2.13 12.10
C PHE A 150 8.83 2.05 13.09
N LYS A 151 8.65 1.31 14.19
CA LYS A 151 9.67 1.22 15.25
C LYS A 151 10.91 0.41 14.86
N PHE A 152 10.87 -0.34 13.76
CA PHE A 152 11.98 -1.13 13.24
C PHE A 152 13.16 -0.28 12.69
N SER A 153 12.92 0.99 12.35
CA SER A 153 13.96 1.88 11.80
C SER A 153 13.84 3.29 12.35
N ALA A 154 14.94 3.83 12.86
CA ALA A 154 15.01 5.21 13.35
C ALA A 154 14.70 6.23 12.25
N GLN A 155 15.14 5.96 11.02
CA GLN A 155 14.84 6.79 9.86
C GLN A 155 13.35 6.74 9.52
N ALA A 156 12.76 5.54 9.39
CA ALA A 156 11.35 5.39 9.07
C ALA A 156 10.45 6.07 10.13
N ASN A 157 10.81 5.94 11.40
CA ASN A 157 10.11 6.63 12.48
C ASN A 157 10.24 8.16 12.39
N SER A 158 11.44 8.69 12.18
CA SER A 158 11.66 10.14 12.03
C SER A 158 10.95 10.72 10.80
N GLU A 159 10.85 9.97 9.70
CA GLU A 159 10.12 10.38 8.51
C GLU A 159 8.62 10.59 8.80
N THR A 160 8.03 9.86 9.75
CA THR A 160 6.61 10.10 10.13
C THR A 160 6.32 11.49 10.70
N PHE A 161 7.36 12.23 11.14
CA PHE A 161 7.25 13.60 11.64
C PHE A 161 7.42 14.65 10.54
N LEU A 162 7.59 14.26 9.27
CA LEU A 162 7.54 15.18 8.15
C LEU A 162 6.12 15.75 8.02
N MET A 163 6.01 17.07 7.85
CA MET A 163 4.71 17.75 7.83
C MET A 163 3.80 17.32 6.65
N SER A 164 4.35 16.66 5.62
CA SER A 164 3.58 16.03 4.54
C SER A 164 2.71 14.87 5.02
N ASN A 165 3.10 14.20 6.12
CA ASN A 165 2.35 13.13 6.78
C ASN A 165 1.42 13.63 7.91
N ILE A 166 1.32 14.95 8.09
CA ILE A 166 0.60 15.55 9.22
C ILE A 166 -0.68 16.24 8.74
N SER A 167 -1.76 16.05 9.49
CA SER A 167 -3.06 16.68 9.23
C SER A 167 -3.66 17.30 10.52
N PRO A 168 -4.46 18.39 10.43
CA PRO A 168 -5.09 19.02 11.59
C PRO A 168 -6.19 18.18 12.23
N GLN A 169 -5.85 17.47 13.31
CA GLN A 169 -6.78 16.63 14.05
C GLN A 169 -7.23 17.28 15.35
N VAL A 170 -8.50 17.16 15.70
CA VAL A 170 -9.01 17.54 17.03
C VAL A 170 -8.32 16.68 18.07
N HIS A 171 -7.86 17.29 19.17
CA HIS A 171 -7.08 16.59 20.19
C HIS A 171 -7.77 15.32 20.73
N ALA A 172 -9.07 15.43 21.08
CA ALA A 172 -9.86 14.29 21.56
C ALA A 172 -10.11 13.21 20.49
N PHE A 173 -10.02 13.56 19.20
CA PHE A 173 -10.06 12.59 18.11
C PHE A 173 -8.72 11.86 17.99
N ASN A 174 -7.62 12.63 17.89
CA ASN A 174 -6.25 12.15 17.73
C ASN A 174 -5.80 11.24 18.89
N GLU A 175 -5.93 11.71 20.14
CA GLU A 175 -5.53 10.93 21.32
C GLU A 175 -6.61 9.94 21.80
N GLY A 176 -7.82 10.02 21.25
CA GLY A 176 -8.93 9.15 21.59
C GLY A 176 -9.12 8.05 20.56
N VAL A 177 -10.22 8.16 19.82
CA VAL A 177 -10.70 7.09 18.94
C VAL A 177 -9.77 6.79 17.76
N TRP A 178 -9.01 7.78 17.26
CA TRP A 178 -8.03 7.55 16.20
C TRP A 178 -6.85 6.72 16.69
N ARG A 179 -6.26 7.08 17.84
CA ARG A 179 -5.22 6.26 18.50
C ARG A 179 -5.73 4.85 18.79
N ALA A 180 -6.96 4.70 19.27
CA ALA A 180 -7.55 3.40 19.54
C ALA A 180 -7.64 2.52 18.27
N LEU A 181 -7.98 3.10 17.12
CA LEU A 181 -7.94 2.41 15.83
C LEU A 181 -6.52 1.96 15.48
N GLU A 182 -5.54 2.86 15.59
CA GLU A 182 -4.14 2.53 15.31
C GLU A 182 -3.60 1.40 16.23
N GLU A 183 -3.97 1.40 17.51
CA GLU A 183 -3.64 0.33 18.46
C GLU A 183 -4.27 -1.00 18.06
N ALA A 184 -5.56 -0.99 17.70
CA ALA A 184 -6.26 -2.18 17.24
C ALA A 184 -5.60 -2.80 15.99
N LEU A 185 -5.19 -1.97 15.01
CA LEU A 185 -4.49 -2.45 13.81
C LEU A 185 -3.16 -3.12 14.16
N ARG A 186 -2.39 -2.55 15.09
CA ARG A 186 -1.14 -3.16 15.57
C ARG A 186 -1.38 -4.49 16.27
N ASP A 187 -2.48 -4.62 17.01
CA ASP A 187 -2.84 -5.90 17.65
C ASP A 187 -3.31 -6.95 16.64
N TRP A 188 -4.05 -6.53 15.61
CA TRP A 188 -4.54 -7.45 14.58
C TRP A 188 -3.42 -7.93 13.65
N VAL A 189 -2.50 -7.05 13.22
CA VAL A 189 -1.41 -7.43 12.29
C VAL A 189 -0.45 -8.44 12.90
N ARG A 190 -0.33 -8.49 14.24
CA ARG A 190 0.44 -9.54 14.93
C ARG A 190 -0.12 -10.95 14.66
N LYS A 191 -1.40 -11.07 14.32
CA LYS A 191 -2.09 -12.34 14.01
C LYS A 191 -2.10 -12.62 12.51
N ASP A 192 -2.42 -11.61 11.70
CA ASP A 192 -2.62 -11.74 10.26
C ASP A 192 -1.34 -11.48 9.43
N LYS A 193 -0.21 -11.21 10.11
CA LYS A 193 1.15 -11.01 9.58
C LYS A 193 1.38 -9.77 8.70
N ILE A 194 0.54 -9.50 7.70
CA ILE A 194 0.75 -8.43 6.72
C ILE A 194 -0.56 -7.69 6.43
N TYR A 195 -0.53 -6.37 6.56
CA TYR A 195 -1.57 -5.46 6.08
C TYR A 195 -1.03 -4.46 5.07
N TYR A 196 -1.87 -4.12 4.10
CA TYR A 196 -1.69 -2.98 3.20
C TYR A 196 -2.68 -1.92 3.65
N ILE A 197 -2.17 -0.77 4.07
CA ILE A 197 -2.97 0.27 4.72
C ILE A 197 -2.92 1.52 3.86
N VAL A 198 -4.11 2.08 3.59
CA VAL A 198 -4.26 3.42 3.02
C VAL A 198 -5.04 4.27 4.01
N THR A 199 -4.59 5.49 4.24
CA THR A 199 -5.20 6.38 5.23
C THR A 199 -5.09 7.83 4.80
N GLY A 200 -6.08 8.64 5.14
CA GLY A 200 -6.07 10.02 4.69
C GLY A 200 -7.25 10.82 5.21
N PRO A 201 -7.24 12.13 4.96
CA PRO A 201 -8.38 13.00 5.15
C PRO A 201 -9.39 12.93 3.99
N VAL A 202 -10.65 13.30 4.25
CA VAL A 202 -11.60 13.66 3.19
C VAL A 202 -11.45 15.14 2.89
N LEU A 203 -10.90 15.48 1.71
CA LEU A 203 -10.56 16.85 1.30
C LEU A 203 -11.59 17.51 0.37
N GLN A 204 -12.87 17.14 0.51
CA GLN A 204 -13.95 17.68 -0.30
C GLN A 204 -14.73 18.78 0.42
N GLY A 205 -15.29 19.71 -0.36
CA GLY A 205 -16.17 20.77 0.14
C GLY A 205 -15.44 21.95 0.79
N LYS A 206 -16.19 22.72 1.60
CA LYS A 206 -15.70 23.97 2.20
C LYS A 206 -15.09 23.71 3.58
N LEU A 207 -13.79 23.47 3.61
CA LEU A 207 -13.05 23.19 4.83
C LEU A 207 -12.58 24.46 5.56
N LYS A 208 -12.49 24.38 6.89
CA LYS A 208 -11.79 25.39 7.69
C LYS A 208 -10.30 25.37 7.35
N LYS A 209 -9.58 26.44 7.63
CA LYS A 209 -8.13 26.53 7.38
C LYS A 209 -7.39 27.08 8.59
N ILE A 210 -6.22 26.52 8.90
CA ILE A 210 -5.31 26.99 9.94
C ILE A 210 -4.03 27.58 9.34
N GLY A 211 -3.25 28.28 10.13
CA GLY A 211 -2.07 28.99 9.64
C GLY A 211 -2.40 30.29 8.91
N LYS A 212 -1.48 31.26 9.00
CA LYS A 212 -1.65 32.57 8.34
C LYS A 212 -1.25 32.53 6.88
N GLN A 213 -0.15 31.83 6.58
CA GLN A 213 0.45 31.78 5.25
C GLN A 213 -0.02 30.53 4.51
N ASN A 214 0.20 29.34 5.08
CA ASN A 214 -0.04 28.09 4.35
C ASN A 214 -1.51 27.70 4.27
N LYS A 215 -2.37 28.16 5.20
CA LYS A 215 -3.82 27.91 5.08
C LYS A 215 -4.14 26.41 4.97
N VAL A 216 -3.49 25.59 5.81
CA VAL A 216 -3.69 24.14 5.85
C VAL A 216 -5.15 23.84 6.12
N SER A 217 -5.77 23.01 5.29
CA SER A 217 -7.18 22.66 5.46
C SER A 217 -7.40 21.79 6.68
N VAL A 218 -8.52 21.95 7.37
CA VAL A 218 -8.95 21.09 8.48
C VAL A 218 -10.03 20.16 7.94
N PRO A 219 -9.73 18.87 7.76
CA PRO A 219 -10.70 17.88 7.29
C PRO A 219 -11.81 17.66 8.32
N ASP A 220 -13.03 17.45 7.84
CA ASP A 220 -14.16 17.05 8.70
C ASP A 220 -14.15 15.54 9.00
N TYR A 221 -13.54 14.74 8.12
CA TYR A 221 -13.45 13.29 8.26
C TYR A 221 -12.06 12.77 7.91
N TYR A 222 -11.71 11.64 8.51
CA TYR A 222 -10.55 10.83 8.19
C TYR A 222 -10.97 9.40 7.88
N PHE A 223 -10.21 8.77 7.01
CA PHE A 223 -10.39 7.37 6.67
C PHE A 223 -9.13 6.53 6.92
N LYS A 224 -9.35 5.25 7.15
CA LYS A 224 -8.30 4.24 7.17
C LYS A 224 -8.86 2.94 6.59
N ILE A 225 -8.21 2.44 5.55
CA ILE A 225 -8.57 1.25 4.82
C ILE A 225 -7.44 0.23 5.02
N VAL A 226 -7.81 -1.01 5.27
CA VAL A 226 -6.86 -2.09 5.57
C VAL A 226 -7.22 -3.29 4.72
N LEU A 227 -6.27 -3.74 3.91
CA LEU A 227 -6.34 -4.96 3.10
C LEU A 227 -5.44 -6.04 3.72
N CYS A 228 -5.96 -7.27 3.78
CA CYS A 228 -5.27 -8.45 4.26
C CYS A 228 -5.48 -9.60 3.26
N LEU A 229 -4.39 -10.05 2.63
CA LEU A 229 -4.39 -11.10 1.60
C LEU A 229 -3.89 -12.45 2.14
N GLU A 230 -4.48 -12.90 3.24
CA GLU A 230 -4.27 -14.26 3.76
C GLU A 230 -5.13 -15.27 2.95
N LYS A 231 -5.23 -16.53 3.40
CA LYS A 231 -6.01 -17.58 2.68
C LYS A 231 -7.43 -17.14 2.32
N GLU A 232 -8.06 -16.36 3.18
CA GLU A 232 -9.31 -15.65 2.90
C GLU A 232 -9.02 -14.15 2.88
N PRO A 233 -8.98 -13.51 1.70
CA PRO A 233 -8.83 -12.07 1.60
C PRO A 233 -9.94 -11.34 2.33
N LYS A 234 -9.56 -10.28 3.02
CA LYS A 234 -10.50 -9.41 3.70
C LYS A 234 -10.00 -7.97 3.67
N ALA A 235 -10.96 -7.06 3.67
CA ALA A 235 -10.72 -5.64 3.82
C ALA A 235 -11.59 -5.07 4.94
N ILE A 236 -11.19 -3.93 5.48
CA ILE A 236 -12.03 -3.11 6.37
C ILE A 236 -11.69 -1.65 6.17
N ALA A 237 -12.73 -0.83 6.11
CA ALA A 237 -12.64 0.61 5.95
C ALA A 237 -13.30 1.30 7.14
N PHE A 238 -12.64 2.33 7.66
CA PHE A 238 -13.15 3.21 8.71
C PHE A 238 -13.31 4.61 8.15
N LEU A 239 -14.43 5.26 8.45
CA LEU A 239 -14.67 6.67 8.18
C LEU A 239 -15.10 7.35 9.48
N MET A 240 -14.30 8.31 9.94
CA MET A 240 -14.45 8.88 11.27
C MET A 240 -14.45 10.40 11.20
N LYS A 241 -15.41 11.03 11.87
CA LYS A 241 -15.48 12.48 11.96
C LYS A 241 -14.36 13.01 12.86
N ASN A 242 -13.76 14.13 12.49
CA ASN A 242 -12.68 14.82 13.21
C ASN A 242 -13.21 15.50 14.49
N GLU A 243 -13.70 14.71 15.44
CA GLU A 243 -14.29 15.17 16.70
C GLU A 243 -14.13 14.13 17.81
N ALA A 244 -14.41 14.55 19.05
CA ALA A 244 -14.40 13.64 20.19
C ALA A 244 -15.46 12.54 20.02
N SER A 245 -15.09 11.30 20.32
CA SER A 245 -16.04 10.19 20.34
C SER A 245 -15.54 9.04 21.22
N ASP A 246 -16.47 8.46 21.99
CA ASP A 246 -16.27 7.24 22.77
C ASP A 246 -16.99 6.02 22.17
N ALA A 247 -17.58 6.17 20.97
CA ALA A 247 -18.25 5.07 20.29
C ALA A 247 -17.26 3.94 19.93
N PRO A 248 -17.70 2.67 19.93
CA PRO A 248 -16.83 1.53 19.64
C PRO A 248 -16.37 1.53 18.18
N LEU A 249 -15.12 1.15 17.89
CA LEU A 249 -14.54 1.19 16.53
C LEU A 249 -15.44 0.61 15.42
N LYS A 250 -16.15 -0.47 15.71
CA LYS A 250 -17.09 -1.11 14.78
C LYS A 250 -18.20 -0.20 14.25
N SER A 251 -18.56 0.89 14.95
CA SER A 251 -19.59 1.84 14.51
C SER A 251 -19.11 2.80 13.43
N PHE A 252 -17.80 2.87 13.17
CA PHE A 252 -17.21 3.71 12.14
C PHE A 252 -16.88 2.94 10.86
N VAL A 253 -17.19 1.65 10.82
CA VAL A 253 -16.88 0.83 9.66
C VAL A 253 -17.84 1.20 8.52
N THR A 254 -17.28 1.37 7.33
CA THR A 254 -17.99 1.64 6.09
C THR A 254 -17.42 0.79 4.95
N SER A 255 -17.97 0.92 3.74
CA SER A 255 -17.41 0.28 2.54
C SER A 255 -16.26 1.12 1.96
N ILE A 256 -15.38 0.49 1.19
CA ILE A 256 -14.33 1.23 0.47
C ILE A 256 -14.99 2.10 -0.59
N ASP A 257 -15.98 1.59 -1.33
CA ASP A 257 -16.80 2.36 -2.29
C ASP A 257 -17.29 3.69 -1.72
N LYS A 258 -17.68 3.70 -0.44
CA LYS A 258 -18.19 4.93 0.19
C LYS A 258 -17.08 5.97 0.37
N ILE A 259 -15.87 5.53 0.68
CA ILE A 259 -14.70 6.41 0.79
C ILE A 259 -14.28 6.88 -0.60
N GLU A 260 -14.33 6.02 -1.62
CA GLU A 260 -14.08 6.41 -3.01
C GLU A 260 -15.05 7.48 -3.48
N GLU A 261 -16.35 7.31 -3.23
CA GLU A 261 -17.39 8.31 -3.54
C GLU A 261 -17.07 9.66 -2.89
N LEU A 262 -16.57 9.65 -1.64
CA LEU A 262 -16.26 10.86 -0.88
C LEU A 262 -14.93 11.50 -1.25
N THR A 263 -14.00 10.76 -1.84
CA THR A 263 -12.63 11.25 -2.07
C THR A 263 -12.29 11.41 -3.55
N GLY A 264 -12.95 10.65 -4.42
CA GLY A 264 -12.60 10.49 -5.83
C GLY A 264 -11.32 9.68 -6.07
N ILE A 265 -10.88 8.91 -5.07
CA ILE A 265 -9.69 8.06 -5.14
C ILE A 265 -10.15 6.62 -5.35
N ASP A 266 -9.50 5.91 -6.26
CA ASP A 266 -9.64 4.48 -6.50
C ASP A 266 -8.56 3.73 -5.67
N PHE A 267 -8.98 2.81 -4.80
CA PHE A 267 -8.08 2.15 -3.84
C PHE A 267 -7.74 0.71 -4.23
N PHE A 268 -6.45 0.36 -4.16
CA PHE A 268 -5.94 -0.97 -4.54
C PHE A 268 -6.17 -1.41 -6.01
N PRO A 269 -6.03 -0.51 -7.01
CA PRO A 269 -6.29 -0.78 -8.45
C PRO A 269 -5.38 -1.85 -9.09
N ALA A 270 -4.44 -2.40 -8.30
CA ALA A 270 -3.56 -3.47 -8.70
C ALA A 270 -4.14 -4.87 -8.37
N LEU A 271 -5.25 -4.93 -7.64
CA LEU A 271 -6.01 -6.16 -7.45
C LEU A 271 -6.75 -6.53 -8.75
N PRO A 272 -7.06 -7.83 -8.96
CA PRO A 272 -7.98 -8.20 -10.03
C PRO A 272 -9.38 -7.64 -9.75
N ASP A 273 -10.04 -7.07 -10.76
CA ASP A 273 -11.34 -6.39 -10.68
C ASP A 273 -12.38 -7.19 -9.85
N GLU A 274 -12.55 -8.49 -10.11
CA GLU A 274 -13.52 -9.32 -9.35
C GLU A 274 -13.22 -9.42 -7.84
N LEU A 275 -11.94 -9.39 -7.47
CA LEU A 275 -11.51 -9.42 -6.07
C LEU A 275 -11.66 -8.05 -5.43
N GLU A 276 -11.28 -7.00 -6.15
CA GLU A 276 -11.44 -5.61 -5.78
C GLU A 276 -12.91 -5.27 -5.51
N ASP A 277 -13.78 -5.39 -6.51
CA ASP A 277 -15.23 -5.16 -6.42
C ASP A 277 -15.87 -5.87 -5.20
N LYS A 278 -15.43 -7.11 -4.96
CA LYS A 278 -15.91 -7.91 -3.84
C LYS A 278 -15.42 -7.35 -2.50
N LEU A 279 -14.16 -6.95 -2.39
CA LEU A 279 -13.61 -6.46 -1.13
C LEU A 279 -14.13 -5.07 -0.79
N GLU A 280 -14.36 -4.24 -1.80
CA GLU A 280 -14.69 -2.83 -1.61
C GLU A 280 -16.14 -2.59 -1.21
N SER A 281 -17.06 -3.34 -1.81
CA SER A 281 -18.50 -3.24 -1.53
C SER A 281 -18.91 -3.86 -0.18
N ASN A 282 -18.08 -4.73 0.41
CA ASN A 282 -18.45 -5.55 1.56
C ASN A 282 -18.08 -4.93 2.92
N ILE A 283 -19.01 -5.01 3.89
CA ILE A 283 -18.80 -4.59 5.29
C ILE A 283 -18.82 -5.82 6.21
N ILE A 284 -17.67 -6.48 6.38
CA ILE A 284 -17.56 -7.73 7.16
C ILE A 284 -16.80 -7.49 8.48
N VAL A 285 -17.49 -6.92 9.47
CA VAL A 285 -16.89 -6.59 10.78
C VAL A 285 -16.49 -7.81 11.62
N THR A 286 -17.15 -8.95 11.44
CA THR A 286 -16.98 -10.16 12.28
C THR A 286 -15.61 -10.81 12.12
N GLN A 287 -14.91 -10.58 11.00
CA GLN A 287 -13.56 -11.08 10.75
C GLN A 287 -12.47 -10.30 11.52
N TRP A 288 -12.81 -9.10 12.02
CA TRP A 288 -11.88 -8.18 12.66
C TRP A 288 -12.14 -8.07 14.17
N PHE A 289 -13.41 -7.97 14.56
CA PHE A 289 -13.83 -7.85 15.96
C PHE A 289 -14.33 -9.21 16.49
N LYS A 290 -13.41 -10.16 16.70
CA LYS A 290 -13.76 -11.41 17.38
C LYS A 290 -14.11 -11.13 18.85
N LYS A 291 -15.16 -11.80 19.35
CA LYS A 291 -15.58 -11.76 20.76
C LYS A 291 -14.54 -12.39 21.68
#